data_AF-A0A0R3EM52-F1
#
_entry.id   AF-A0A0R3EM52-F1
#
_cell.length_a   1.000
_cell.length_b   1.000
_cell.length_c   1.000
_cell.angle_alpha   90.00
_cell.angle_beta   90.00
_cell.angle_gamma   90.00
#
_symmetry.space_group_name_H-M   'P 1'
#
loop_
_entity.id
_entity.type
_entity.pdbx_description
1 polymer ?
#
loop_
_entity_poly.entity_id
_entity_poly.type
_entity_poly.pdbx_seq_one_letter_code
_entity_poly.pdbx_strand_id
1 'polypeptide(L)'
;MSHNESPPSGDYALYTTIPIRDAPYPHGLGKLDHQKLQFSMQRLLGARWQNQAANEAAFWTAPYQELLEKYLKPFFDREGDIVEAARQATTVGRRNLLLGQRLFHDADPNPRSRYWDAWPDAATTTELARVIRSWVIWPLHFTQYSDGKTSYANGRHRMSFLRSLIQRQDPEFEVLVRIDYVDHPKYS
;
A
#
# COMPACT_ATOMS: atom_id res chain seq x y z
N MET A 1 -6.52 -25.91 -29.34
CA MET A 1 -6.69 -24.50 -29.73
C MET A 1 -6.35 -23.67 -28.51
N SER A 2 -5.12 -23.16 -28.45
CA SER A 2 -4.66 -22.33 -27.35
C SER A 2 -5.12 -20.90 -27.63
N HIS A 3 -6.13 -20.44 -26.90
CA HIS A 3 -6.47 -19.02 -26.85
C HIS A 3 -5.33 -18.31 -26.15
N ASN A 4 -4.38 -17.82 -26.94
CA ASN A 4 -3.41 -16.84 -26.50
C ASN A 4 -4.14 -15.49 -26.51
N GLU A 5 -4.99 -15.26 -25.50
CA GLU A 5 -5.52 -13.93 -25.25
C GLU A 5 -4.34 -13.05 -24.84
N SER A 6 -3.90 -12.19 -25.76
CA SER A 6 -3.08 -11.04 -25.41
C SER A 6 -3.73 -10.39 -24.19
N PRO A 7 -2.97 -10.10 -23.11
CA PRO A 7 -3.57 -9.46 -21.95
C PRO A 7 -4.25 -8.17 -22.44
N PRO A 8 -5.50 -7.91 -22.03
CA PRO A 8 -6.19 -6.69 -22.41
C PRO A 8 -5.30 -5.50 -22.06
N SER A 9 -4.95 -4.73 -23.10
CA SER A 9 -4.08 -3.57 -23.05
C SER A 9 -4.77 -2.40 -22.35
N GLY A 10 -4.02 -1.59 -21.62
CA GLY A 10 -4.52 -0.35 -21.01
C GLY A 10 -4.38 -0.31 -19.49
N ASP A 11 -4.25 0.90 -18.96
CA ASP A 11 -4.08 1.15 -17.53
C ASP A 11 -5.29 0.63 -16.74
N TYR A 12 -5.05 -0.10 -15.65
CA TYR A 12 -6.10 -0.60 -14.76
C TYR A 12 -5.70 -0.55 -13.29
N ALA A 13 -6.69 -0.47 -12.42
CA ALA A 13 -6.52 -0.71 -10.99
C ALA A 13 -6.87 -2.16 -10.65
N LEU A 14 -6.10 -2.76 -9.75
CA LEU A 14 -6.36 -4.05 -9.13
C LEU A 14 -6.45 -3.84 -7.61
N TYR A 15 -7.62 -4.13 -7.05
CA TYR A 15 -7.78 -4.26 -5.62
C TYR A 15 -7.56 -5.72 -5.26
N THR A 16 -6.62 -6.01 -4.39
CA THR A 16 -6.24 -7.39 -4.04
C THR A 16 -5.65 -7.46 -2.64
N THR A 17 -5.41 -8.67 -2.16
CA THR A 17 -4.51 -8.93 -1.05
C THR A 17 -3.15 -9.35 -1.59
N ILE A 18 -2.08 -8.99 -0.89
CA ILE A 18 -0.73 -9.50 -1.14
C ILE A 18 -0.07 -9.86 0.20
N PRO A 19 0.85 -10.83 0.25
CA PRO A 19 1.76 -11.01 1.36
C PRO A 19 2.55 -9.72 1.63
N ILE A 20 2.74 -9.36 2.90
CA ILE A 20 3.47 -8.13 3.25
C ILE A 20 4.92 -8.12 2.75
N ARG A 21 5.53 -9.30 2.60
CA ARG A 21 6.87 -9.42 2.00
C ARG A 21 6.93 -8.92 0.55
N ASP A 22 5.83 -9.06 -0.20
CA ASP A 22 5.75 -8.74 -1.64
C ASP A 22 5.38 -7.28 -1.89
N ALA A 23 4.94 -6.56 -0.84
CA ALA A 23 4.74 -5.12 -0.96
C ALA A 23 6.07 -4.41 -1.29
N PRO A 24 6.04 -3.29 -2.03
CA PRO A 24 7.27 -2.56 -2.32
C PRO A 24 7.81 -1.85 -1.07
N TYR A 25 9.13 -1.64 -1.01
CA TYR A 25 9.73 -0.73 -0.04
C TYR A 25 9.41 0.73 -0.39
N PRO A 26 9.45 1.67 0.58
CA PRO A 26 9.12 3.06 0.31
C PRO A 26 10.18 3.73 -0.58
N HIS A 27 9.76 4.57 -1.54
CA HIS A 27 10.65 5.50 -2.25
C HIS A 27 10.94 6.75 -1.39
N GLY A 28 11.30 6.53 -0.13
CA GLY A 28 11.52 7.55 0.89
C GLY A 28 10.37 7.74 1.86
N LEU A 29 10.72 8.13 3.08
CA LEU A 29 9.78 8.38 4.17
C LEU A 29 9.86 9.83 4.63
N GLY A 30 8.71 10.32 5.08
CA GLY A 30 8.49 11.72 5.44
C GLY A 30 7.86 12.53 4.30
N LYS A 31 6.91 13.41 4.67
CA LYS A 31 6.25 14.48 3.89
C LYS A 31 5.23 15.15 4.83
N LEU A 32 4.83 16.40 4.57
CA LEU A 32 3.77 17.12 5.31
C LEU A 32 3.97 17.01 6.83
N ASP A 33 3.15 16.21 7.52
CA ASP A 33 3.12 16.04 8.97
C ASP A 33 4.33 15.28 9.55
N HIS A 34 5.18 14.72 8.69
CA HIS A 34 6.36 13.94 9.08
C HIS A 34 7.68 14.60 8.62
N GLN A 35 7.79 15.93 8.70
CA GLN A 35 9.03 16.66 8.34
C GLN A 35 10.27 16.18 9.11
N LYS A 36 10.14 15.89 10.41
CA LYS A 36 11.26 15.40 11.23
C LYS A 36 11.73 14.01 10.79
N LEU A 37 10.81 13.15 10.34
CA LEU A 37 11.16 11.86 9.75
C LEU A 37 11.90 12.07 8.43
N GLN A 38 11.40 12.96 7.56
CA GLN A 38 12.06 13.27 6.29
C GLN A 38 13.51 13.71 6.50
N PHE A 39 13.72 14.69 7.39
CA PHE A 39 15.06 15.19 7.71
C PHE A 39 15.97 14.08 8.25
N SER A 40 15.44 13.22 9.12
CA SER A 40 16.22 12.11 9.70
C SER A 40 16.57 11.05 8.65
N MET A 41 15.65 10.76 7.72
CA MET A 41 15.90 9.86 6.59
C MET A 41 16.95 10.42 5.62
N GLN A 42 16.93 11.73 5.36
CA GLN A 42 17.96 12.42 4.58
C GLN A 42 19.34 12.32 5.23
N ARG A 43 19.41 12.46 6.57
CA ARG A 43 20.67 12.27 7.30
C ARG A 43 21.17 10.83 7.25
N LEU A 44 20.26 9.85 7.32
CA LEU A 44 20.60 8.43 7.31
C LEU A 44 21.07 7.95 5.92
N LEU A 45 20.36 8.33 4.85
CA LEU A 45 20.56 7.78 3.50
C LEU A 45 21.24 8.75 2.53
N GLY A 46 21.48 9.99 2.96
CA GLY A 46 22.05 11.04 2.13
C GLY A 46 21.18 11.35 0.90
N ALA A 47 21.83 11.61 -0.23
CA ALA A 47 21.17 11.94 -1.50
C ALA A 47 20.23 10.81 -2.00
N ARG A 48 20.38 9.58 -1.50
CA ARG A 48 19.59 8.42 -1.93
C ARG A 48 18.32 8.20 -1.09
N TRP A 49 17.95 9.12 -0.20
CA TRP A 49 16.81 8.92 0.70
C TRP A 49 15.45 8.69 0.00
N GLN A 50 15.27 9.16 -1.24
CA GLN A 50 14.09 8.89 -2.08
C GLN A 50 14.23 7.65 -2.99
N ASN A 51 15.39 7.02 -3.02
CA ASN A 51 15.63 5.83 -3.83
C ASN A 51 15.06 4.60 -3.11
N GLN A 52 14.16 3.86 -3.77
CA GLN A 52 13.50 2.70 -3.19
C GLN A 52 14.50 1.58 -2.82
N ALA A 53 15.47 1.28 -3.67
CA ALA A 53 16.49 0.26 -3.39
C ALA A 53 17.39 0.64 -2.20
N ALA A 54 17.71 1.92 -2.03
CA ALA A 54 18.44 2.39 -0.85
C ALA A 54 17.61 2.26 0.43
N ASN A 55 16.31 2.50 0.36
CA ASN A 55 15.41 2.29 1.50
C ASN A 55 15.28 0.80 1.84
N GLU A 56 15.11 -0.07 0.84
CA GLU A 56 15.07 -1.52 1.00
C GLU A 56 16.34 -2.05 1.68
N ALA A 57 17.51 -1.71 1.14
CA ALA A 57 18.79 -2.16 1.68
C ALA A 57 19.01 -1.71 3.14
N ALA A 58 18.49 -0.54 3.52
CA ALA A 58 18.66 0.02 4.86
C ALA A 58 17.52 -0.34 5.82
N PHE A 59 16.39 -0.86 5.32
CA PHE A 59 15.12 -0.92 6.07
C PHE A 59 15.30 -1.63 7.41
N TRP A 60 15.99 -2.77 7.42
CA TRP A 60 16.15 -3.59 8.62
C TRP A 60 17.34 -3.20 9.51
N THR A 61 18.04 -2.12 9.19
CA THR A 61 19.13 -1.62 10.04
C THR A 61 18.56 -0.96 11.31
N ALA A 62 19.29 -1.05 12.42
CA ALA A 62 18.87 -0.43 13.68
C ALA A 62 18.57 1.08 13.53
N PRO A 63 19.41 1.90 12.85
CA PRO A 63 19.11 3.31 12.65
C PRO A 63 17.81 3.55 11.89
N TYR A 64 17.48 2.74 10.87
CA TYR A 64 16.24 2.90 10.12
C TYR A 64 15.03 2.52 10.99
N GLN A 65 15.10 1.40 11.71
CA GLN A 65 14.03 0.95 12.60
C GLN A 65 13.76 1.95 13.74
N GLU A 66 14.82 2.55 14.31
CA GLU A 66 14.69 3.62 15.30
C GLU A 66 13.93 4.83 14.76
N LEU A 67 14.07 5.18 13.48
CA LEU A 67 13.30 6.28 12.87
C LEU A 67 11.81 5.92 12.72
N LEU A 68 11.48 4.67 12.38
CA LEU A 68 10.10 4.21 12.32
C LEU A 68 9.47 4.24 13.71
N GLU A 69 10.16 3.70 14.71
CA GLU A 69 9.72 3.69 16.10
C GLU A 69 9.54 5.11 16.64
N LYS A 70 10.51 6.00 16.39
CA LYS A 70 10.46 7.37 16.93
C LYS A 70 9.37 8.22 16.31
N TYR A 71 9.13 8.11 15.00
CA TYR A 71 8.31 9.07 14.26
C TYR A 71 6.98 8.52 13.74
N LEU A 72 6.86 7.20 13.54
CA LEU A 72 5.62 6.59 13.04
C LEU A 72 4.81 5.93 14.16
N LYS A 73 5.46 5.25 15.10
CA LYS A 73 4.75 4.58 16.20
C LYS A 73 3.81 5.51 16.98
N PRO A 74 4.22 6.71 17.43
CA PRO A 74 3.32 7.58 18.20
C PRO A 74 2.11 8.05 17.39
N PHE A 75 2.21 8.07 16.05
CA PHE A 75 1.11 8.44 15.17
C PHE A 75 0.11 7.29 15.05
N PHE A 76 0.61 6.07 14.79
CA PHE A 76 -0.25 4.90 14.56
C PHE A 76 -0.81 4.30 15.86
N ASP A 77 -0.06 4.29 16.96
CA ASP A 77 -0.53 3.80 18.26
C ASP A 77 -1.79 4.53 18.76
N ARG A 78 -1.93 5.83 18.42
CA ARG A 78 -3.11 6.62 18.78
C ARG A 78 -4.37 6.17 18.04
N GLU A 79 -4.22 5.50 16.91
CA GLU A 79 -5.33 4.99 16.12
C GLU A 79 -5.70 3.53 16.47
N GLY A 80 -4.94 2.89 17.37
CA GLY A 80 -5.10 1.51 17.80
C GLY A 80 -4.02 0.58 17.23
N ASP A 81 -4.22 -0.73 17.39
CA ASP A 81 -3.30 -1.72 16.86
C ASP A 81 -3.38 -1.77 15.33
N ILE A 82 -2.30 -1.32 14.69
CA ILE A 82 -2.19 -1.26 13.23
C ILE A 82 -2.20 -2.65 12.57
N VAL A 83 -1.66 -3.67 13.24
CA VAL A 83 -1.63 -5.05 12.73
C VAL A 83 -3.04 -5.59 12.71
N GLU A 84 -3.79 -5.39 13.79
CA GLU A 84 -5.18 -5.83 13.87
C GLU A 84 -6.08 -5.05 12.89
N ALA A 85 -5.89 -3.74 12.77
CA ALA A 85 -6.62 -2.94 11.79
C ALA A 85 -6.39 -3.44 10.35
N ALA A 86 -5.14 -3.77 9.99
CA ALA A 86 -4.81 -4.34 8.69
C ALA A 86 -5.43 -5.73 8.48
N ARG A 87 -5.41 -6.59 9.50
CA ARG A 87 -6.02 -7.94 9.47
C ARG A 87 -7.52 -7.87 9.25
N GLN A 88 -8.22 -7.01 10.00
CA GLN A 88 -9.67 -6.83 9.86
C GLN A 88 -10.02 -6.20 8.52
N ALA A 89 -9.27 -5.18 8.08
CA ALA A 89 -9.50 -4.56 6.78
C ALA A 89 -9.30 -5.53 5.62
N THR A 90 -8.32 -6.42 5.71
CA THR A 90 -8.09 -7.50 4.73
C THR A 90 -9.23 -8.51 4.74
N THR A 91 -9.70 -8.91 5.92
CA THR A 91 -10.85 -9.82 6.08
C THR A 91 -12.12 -9.23 5.50
N VAL A 92 -12.39 -7.94 5.76
CA VAL A 92 -13.49 -7.20 5.15
C VAL A 92 -13.27 -7.12 3.64
N GLY A 93 -12.07 -6.70 3.19
CA GLY A 93 -11.60 -6.64 1.79
C GLY A 93 -12.07 -7.81 0.93
N ARG A 94 -11.91 -9.04 1.44
CA ARG A 94 -12.27 -10.28 0.75
C ARG A 94 -13.76 -10.46 0.46
N ARG A 95 -14.64 -9.67 1.06
CA ARG A 95 -16.08 -9.69 0.78
C ARG A 95 -16.46 -8.79 -0.41
N ASN A 96 -15.53 -7.99 -0.93
CA ASN A 96 -15.80 -7.14 -2.09
C ASN A 96 -15.89 -8.00 -3.36
N LEU A 97 -16.96 -7.80 -4.15
CA LEU A 97 -17.23 -8.62 -5.33
C LEU A 97 -16.21 -8.40 -6.47
N LEU A 98 -15.50 -7.27 -6.46
CA LEU A 98 -14.48 -6.92 -7.47
C LEU A 98 -13.04 -7.16 -6.99
N LEU A 99 -12.83 -7.77 -5.83
CA LEU A 99 -11.48 -8.13 -5.39
C LEU A 99 -10.84 -9.10 -6.39
N GLY A 100 -9.60 -8.83 -6.78
CA GLY A 100 -8.86 -9.63 -7.76
C GLY A 100 -9.23 -9.35 -9.23
N GLN A 101 -10.17 -8.44 -9.49
CA GLN A 101 -10.57 -8.08 -10.85
C GLN A 101 -9.83 -6.86 -11.38
N ARG A 102 -9.53 -6.85 -12.68
CA ARG A 102 -8.98 -5.66 -13.35
C ARG A 102 -10.08 -4.63 -13.58
N LEU A 103 -9.87 -3.43 -13.05
CA LEU A 103 -10.77 -2.30 -13.21
C LEU A 103 -10.08 -1.24 -14.10
N PHE A 104 -10.38 -1.26 -15.39
CA PHE A 104 -9.77 -0.35 -16.36
C PHE A 104 -10.13 1.12 -16.11
N HIS A 105 -9.16 2.01 -16.32
CA HIS A 105 -9.30 3.45 -16.06
C HIS A 105 -10.14 4.21 -17.09
N ASP A 106 -10.35 3.64 -18.27
CA ASP A 106 -11.15 4.20 -19.37
C ASP A 106 -12.67 3.96 -19.20
N ALA A 107 -13.08 3.17 -18.21
CA ALA A 107 -14.47 2.92 -17.88
C ALA A 107 -15.01 3.90 -16.83
N ASP A 108 -16.26 4.37 -17.04
CA ASP A 108 -17.04 5.19 -16.08
C ASP A 108 -18.08 4.30 -15.35
N PRO A 109 -18.23 4.38 -14.02
CA PRO A 109 -17.45 5.19 -13.09
C PRO A 109 -16.01 4.70 -12.92
N ASN A 110 -15.12 5.61 -12.48
CA ASN A 110 -13.70 5.28 -12.28
C ASN A 110 -13.50 4.05 -11.37
N PRO A 111 -12.34 3.36 -11.44
CA PRO A 111 -12.11 2.10 -10.73
C PRO A 111 -12.39 2.13 -9.23
N ARG A 112 -12.13 3.27 -8.58
CA ARG A 112 -12.38 3.40 -7.14
C ARG A 112 -13.86 3.42 -6.82
N SER A 113 -14.66 4.16 -7.57
CA SER A 113 -16.11 4.18 -7.38
C SER A 113 -16.70 2.81 -7.63
N ARG A 114 -16.28 2.11 -8.69
CA ARG A 114 -16.70 0.72 -8.97
C ARG A 114 -16.36 -0.22 -7.81
N TYR A 115 -15.14 -0.16 -7.30
CA TYR A 115 -14.75 -0.97 -6.13
C TYR A 115 -15.57 -0.62 -4.89
N TRP A 116 -15.86 0.67 -4.67
CA TRP A 116 -16.68 1.13 -3.55
C TRP A 116 -18.13 0.65 -3.64
N ASP A 117 -18.71 0.62 -4.84
CA ASP A 117 -20.11 0.23 -5.04
C ASP A 117 -20.29 -1.30 -5.09
N ALA A 118 -19.20 -2.07 -5.13
CA ALA A 118 -19.20 -3.52 -5.23
C ALA A 118 -19.27 -4.28 -3.89
N TRP A 119 -19.52 -3.58 -2.79
CA TRP A 119 -19.80 -4.23 -1.51
C TRP A 119 -21.20 -4.87 -1.54
N PRO A 120 -21.36 -6.12 -1.09
CA PRO A 120 -22.66 -6.79 -1.10
C PRO A 120 -23.69 -6.15 -0.16
N ASP A 121 -23.23 -5.36 0.82
CA ASP A 121 -24.07 -4.64 1.77
C ASP A 121 -23.40 -3.31 2.14
N ALA A 122 -24.17 -2.21 2.10
CA ALA A 122 -23.74 -0.87 2.49
C ALA A 122 -23.28 -0.81 3.96
N ALA A 123 -23.84 -1.63 4.84
CA ALA A 123 -23.44 -1.70 6.25
C ALA A 123 -21.99 -2.20 6.44
N THR A 124 -21.47 -2.98 5.48
CA THR A 124 -20.14 -3.62 5.54
C THR A 124 -19.02 -2.63 5.84
N THR A 125 -19.15 -1.37 5.40
CA THR A 125 -18.11 -0.35 5.59
C THR A 125 -18.50 0.78 6.55
N THR A 126 -19.79 0.99 6.82
CA THR A 126 -20.27 2.09 7.66
C THR A 126 -20.19 1.77 9.16
N GLU A 127 -20.33 0.49 9.54
CA GLU A 127 -20.28 0.04 10.94
C GLU A 127 -18.85 -0.21 11.46
N LEU A 128 -17.86 -0.18 10.57
CA LEU A 128 -16.46 -0.39 10.93
C LEU A 128 -15.92 0.76 11.77
N ALA A 129 -15.09 0.43 12.77
CA ALA A 129 -14.34 1.44 13.49
C ALA A 129 -13.51 2.28 12.51
N ARG A 130 -13.40 3.59 12.80
CA ARG A 130 -12.78 4.60 11.90
C ARG A 130 -11.44 4.15 11.32
N VAL A 131 -10.58 3.56 12.15
CA VAL A 131 -9.27 3.07 11.72
C VAL A 131 -9.42 1.99 10.66
N ILE A 132 -10.15 0.90 10.93
CA ILE A 132 -10.39 -0.22 9.99
C ILE A 132 -11.02 0.30 8.70
N ARG A 133 -12.05 1.15 8.83
CA ARG A 133 -12.71 1.78 7.68
C ARG A 133 -11.69 2.48 6.80
N SER A 134 -10.76 3.27 7.36
CA SER A 134 -9.73 3.96 6.58
C SER A 134 -8.83 3.01 5.80
N TRP A 135 -8.60 1.79 6.27
CA TRP A 135 -7.83 0.77 5.54
C TRP A 135 -8.62 0.11 4.42
N VAL A 136 -9.94 -0.01 4.58
CA VAL A 136 -10.85 -0.56 3.55
C VAL A 136 -11.12 0.46 2.43
N ILE A 137 -11.42 1.72 2.77
CA ILE A 137 -11.71 2.78 1.78
C ILE A 137 -10.44 3.21 1.05
N TRP A 138 -9.34 3.30 1.80
CA TRP A 138 -8.05 3.78 1.33
C TRP A 138 -6.98 2.74 1.62
N PRO A 139 -7.03 1.60 0.90
CA PRO A 139 -6.01 0.59 1.04
C PRO A 139 -4.65 1.14 0.62
N LEU A 140 -3.61 0.40 0.98
CA LEU A 140 -2.24 0.77 0.63
C LEU A 140 -2.14 0.80 -0.91
N HIS A 141 -1.68 1.92 -1.46
CA HIS A 141 -1.81 2.21 -2.88
C HIS A 141 -0.46 2.48 -3.51
N PHE A 142 -0.09 1.66 -4.48
CA PHE A 142 1.10 1.87 -5.29
C PHE A 142 0.81 1.62 -6.76
N THR A 143 1.59 2.28 -7.61
CA THR A 143 1.60 2.08 -9.06
C THR A 143 2.72 1.10 -9.41
N GLN A 144 2.43 0.16 -10.30
CA GLN A 144 3.40 -0.69 -10.98
C GLN A 144 3.48 -0.25 -12.44
N TYR A 145 4.65 0.24 -12.84
CA TYR A 145 4.91 0.71 -14.20
C TYR A 145 5.40 -0.44 -15.08
N SER A 146 5.24 -0.30 -16.40
CA SER A 146 5.72 -1.27 -17.40
C SER A 146 7.23 -1.51 -17.37
N ASP A 147 8.02 -0.56 -16.85
CA ASP A 147 9.46 -0.70 -16.62
C ASP A 147 9.82 -1.52 -15.36
N GLY A 148 8.83 -2.10 -14.70
CA GLY A 148 8.98 -2.91 -13.48
C GLY A 148 9.16 -2.09 -12.20
N LYS A 149 9.21 -0.75 -12.28
CA LYS A 149 9.32 0.08 -11.07
C LYS A 149 7.98 0.17 -10.37
N THR A 150 8.05 0.39 -9.06
CA THR A 150 6.89 0.66 -8.23
C THR A 150 6.95 2.04 -7.59
N SER A 151 5.80 2.62 -7.27
CA SER A 151 5.75 3.87 -6.49
C SER A 151 4.47 3.96 -5.69
N TYR A 152 4.59 4.16 -4.37
CA TYR A 152 3.43 4.49 -3.53
C TYR A 152 2.77 5.81 -3.94
N ALA A 153 1.48 5.74 -4.26
CA ALA A 153 0.64 6.93 -4.32
C ALA A 153 0.12 7.29 -2.92
N ASN A 154 -0.19 6.30 -2.09
CA ASN A 154 -0.64 6.49 -0.71
C ASN A 154 -0.20 5.34 0.21
N GLY A 155 -0.14 5.61 1.52
CA GLY A 155 0.04 4.57 2.53
C GLY A 155 1.48 4.11 2.78
N ARG A 156 2.50 4.72 2.16
CA ARG A 156 3.90 4.27 2.34
C ARG A 156 4.38 4.26 3.80
N HIS A 157 3.98 5.24 4.61
CA HIS A 157 4.32 5.28 6.04
C HIS A 157 3.61 4.16 6.81
N ARG A 158 2.33 3.97 6.52
CA ARG A 158 1.48 2.93 7.10
C ARG A 158 2.02 1.54 6.78
N MET A 159 2.37 1.27 5.51
CA MET A 159 3.00 0.02 5.09
C MET A 159 4.37 -0.17 5.76
N SER A 160 5.21 0.87 5.81
CA SER A 160 6.54 0.76 6.40
C SER A 160 6.48 0.43 7.89
N PHE A 161 5.57 1.07 8.63
CA PHE A 161 5.41 0.77 10.06
C PHE A 161 4.78 -0.61 10.30
N LEU A 162 3.75 -0.98 9.53
CA LEU A 162 3.19 -2.34 9.59
C LEU A 162 4.27 -3.38 9.30
N ARG A 163 5.07 -3.17 8.24
CA ARG A 163 6.18 -4.04 7.86
C ARG A 163 7.18 -4.25 8.98
N SER A 164 7.62 -3.19 9.66
CA SER A 164 8.57 -3.30 10.78
C SER A 164 8.04 -4.15 11.93
N LEU A 165 6.72 -4.19 12.13
CA LEU A 165 6.10 -4.96 13.20
C LEU A 165 5.93 -6.43 12.83
N ILE A 166 5.37 -6.73 11.65
CA ILE A 166 4.85 -8.08 11.38
C ILE A 166 5.69 -8.90 10.40
N GLN A 167 6.39 -8.32 9.42
CA GLN A 167 6.97 -9.12 8.31
C GLN A 167 7.99 -10.16 8.80
N ARG A 168 8.81 -9.86 9.83
CA ARG A 168 9.78 -10.84 10.35
C ARG A 168 9.13 -11.98 11.14
N GLN A 169 7.92 -11.77 11.64
CA GLN A 169 7.16 -12.75 12.42
C GLN A 169 6.25 -13.58 11.51
N ASP A 170 5.60 -12.92 10.55
CA ASP A 170 4.67 -13.47 9.59
C ASP A 170 4.84 -12.77 8.23
N PRO A 171 5.75 -13.27 7.36
CA PRO A 171 5.97 -12.68 6.03
C PRO A 171 4.77 -12.90 5.09
N GLU A 172 3.91 -13.88 5.39
CA GLU A 172 2.69 -14.17 4.63
C GLU A 172 1.49 -13.35 5.10
N PHE A 173 1.69 -12.45 6.09
CA PHE A 173 0.63 -11.57 6.56
C PHE A 173 0.05 -10.79 5.39
N GLU A 174 -1.19 -11.10 5.03
CA GLU A 174 -1.84 -10.49 3.89
C GLU A 174 -2.33 -9.07 4.20
N VAL A 175 -2.13 -8.17 3.23
CA VAL A 175 -2.55 -6.77 3.32
C VAL A 175 -3.42 -6.41 2.12
N LEU A 176 -4.54 -5.73 2.39
CA LEU A 176 -5.37 -5.14 1.35
C LEU A 176 -4.63 -3.99 0.66
N VAL A 177 -4.51 -4.08 -0.66
CA VAL A 177 -3.83 -3.10 -1.50
C VAL A 177 -4.69 -2.69 -2.69
N ARG A 178 -4.38 -1.51 -3.22
CA ARG A 178 -4.72 -1.11 -4.58
C ARG A 178 -3.42 -1.00 -5.37
N ILE A 179 -3.36 -1.68 -6.50
CA ILE A 179 -2.25 -1.61 -7.44
C ILE A 179 -2.75 -0.97 -8.73
N ASP A 180 -2.20 0.18 -9.11
CA ASP A 180 -2.45 0.73 -10.44
C ASP A 180 -1.37 0.22 -11.39
N TYR A 181 -1.77 -0.48 -12.45
CA TYR A 181 -0.89 -0.91 -13.53
C TYR A 181 -0.93 0.15 -14.64
N VAL A 182 0.23 0.68 -14.98
CA VAL A 182 0.37 1.78 -15.94
C VAL A 182 1.36 1.39 -17.02
N ASP A 183 0.92 1.48 -18.28
CA ASP A 183 1.67 0.99 -19.44
C ASP A 183 2.80 1.95 -19.88
N HIS A 184 2.79 3.19 -19.41
CA HIS A 184 3.87 4.15 -19.64
C HIS A 184 4.85 4.24 -18.45
N PRO A 185 6.15 4.51 -18.69
CA PRO A 185 7.13 4.64 -17.61
C PRO A 185 6.85 5.85 -16.71
N LYS A 186 7.37 5.81 -15.48
CA LYS A 186 7.25 6.90 -14.48
C LYS A 186 7.89 8.22 -14.92
N TYR A 187 8.90 8.14 -15.80
CA TYR A 187 9.63 9.27 -16.35
C TYR A 187 9.76 9.07 -17.86
N SER A 188 8.91 9.77 -18.59
CA SER A 188 9.04 10.10 -20.00
C SER A 188 9.32 11.59 -20.13
#